data_AF-A0A3N5CWQ0-F1
#
_entry.id   AF-A0A3N5CWQ0-F1
#
_cell.length_a   1.000
_cell.length_b   1.000
_cell.length_c   1.000
_cell.angle_alpha   90.00
_cell.angle_beta   90.00
_cell.angle_gamma   90.00
#
_symmetry.space_group_name_H-M   'P 1'
#
loop_
_entity.id
_entity.type
_entity.pdbx_description
1 polymer ?
#
loop_
_entity_poly.entity_id
_entity_poly.type
_entity_poly.pdbx_seq_one_letter_code
_entity_poly.pdbx_strand_id
1 'polypeptide(L)'
;MQYMGESNARYYADRDPLGSAGDFVTAPEISQMFGELIGLWLADMWIRAGRTEPVHYVELGPGRGTLARDAARAMRRYGLEPKLHLVEGSTRLRDVQLEQVPGAIHHDDLSTVPMVGPVLLVANEFLDALPVRQLVRTDAGWREVMVAVGEDGRFVETAGQRPMDSAVPEARRDAPAGTVIETSPASAAILFEVAGRLAAQDGAALFIDYGYRGGRSGSTLQAVRGHRKAGVFDAPGEVDLSAHVDFAQMEQIARSRGARVLGTVEQGEWLRALGIAERADALAEFAPQHAEALARARDRLVDADQMGELFKVMGLAAPDWPDGVGFPAAT
;
A
#
# COMPACT_ATOMS: atom_id res chain seq x y z
N MET A 1 -14.08 -9.18 -17.73
CA MET A 1 -13.50 -7.83 -17.58
C MET A 1 -13.73 -7.41 -16.13
N GLN A 2 -12.74 -6.81 -15.46
CA GLN A 2 -12.83 -6.44 -14.03
C GLN A 2 -13.10 -4.94 -13.93
N TYR A 3 -14.31 -4.55 -13.53
CA TYR A 3 -14.77 -3.15 -13.53
C TYR A 3 -13.80 -2.18 -12.85
N MET A 4 -13.37 -2.51 -11.63
CA MET A 4 -12.43 -1.68 -10.86
C MET A 4 -11.11 -1.46 -11.59
N GLY A 5 -10.53 -2.53 -12.15
CA GLY A 5 -9.25 -2.44 -12.86
C GLY A 5 -9.31 -1.57 -14.11
N GLU A 6 -10.37 -1.70 -14.92
CA GLU A 6 -10.56 -0.86 -16.11
C GLU A 6 -10.81 0.61 -15.74
N SER A 7 -11.64 0.84 -14.71
CA SER A 7 -11.93 2.19 -14.22
C SER A 7 -10.67 2.86 -13.69
N ASN A 8 -9.90 2.19 -12.83
CA ASN A 8 -8.67 2.75 -12.28
C ASN A 8 -7.62 2.96 -13.36
N ALA A 9 -7.44 2.02 -14.31
CA ALA A 9 -6.51 2.20 -15.42
C ALA A 9 -6.83 3.47 -16.23
N ARG A 10 -8.12 3.78 -16.45
CA ARG A 10 -8.53 5.02 -17.11
C ARG A 10 -8.29 6.25 -16.25
N TYR A 11 -8.64 6.17 -14.96
CA TYR A 11 -8.51 7.26 -14.00
C TYR A 11 -7.05 7.72 -13.84
N TYR A 12 -6.13 6.76 -13.64
CA TYR A 12 -4.69 7.04 -13.44
C TYR A 12 -3.94 7.38 -14.74
N ALA A 13 -4.49 7.05 -15.92
CA ALA A 13 -3.91 7.44 -17.21
C ALA A 13 -4.15 8.92 -17.56
N ASP A 14 -5.35 9.43 -17.27
CA ASP A 14 -5.82 10.72 -17.80
C ASP A 14 -5.68 11.91 -16.84
N ARG A 15 -5.37 11.69 -15.56
CA ARG A 15 -5.39 12.74 -14.52
C ARG A 15 -4.12 12.76 -13.67
N ASP A 16 -3.88 13.89 -13.02
CA ASP A 16 -3.00 14.02 -11.84
C ASP A 16 -3.85 14.02 -10.56
N PRO A 17 -4.20 12.85 -10.01
CA PRO A 17 -5.18 12.77 -8.92
C PRO A 17 -4.58 13.09 -7.53
N LEU A 18 -3.26 13.29 -7.42
CA LEU A 18 -2.54 13.37 -6.15
C LEU A 18 -2.32 14.81 -5.66
N GLY A 19 -2.52 15.02 -4.36
CA GLY A 19 -2.17 16.25 -3.64
C GLY A 19 -3.38 17.10 -3.24
N SER A 20 -3.14 18.26 -2.62
CA SER A 20 -4.20 19.14 -2.10
C SER A 20 -5.16 19.71 -3.16
N ALA A 21 -4.73 19.74 -4.42
CA ALA A 21 -5.55 20.08 -5.58
C ALA A 21 -6.10 18.85 -6.34
N GLY A 22 -5.69 17.64 -5.94
CA GLY A 22 -6.13 16.36 -6.48
C GLY A 22 -7.41 15.83 -5.82
N ASP A 23 -7.72 14.55 -6.03
CA ASP A 23 -8.89 13.90 -5.44
C ASP A 23 -8.62 13.40 -4.00
N PHE A 24 -7.34 13.19 -3.62
CA PHE A 24 -6.90 12.83 -2.27
C PHE A 24 -5.50 13.33 -1.91
N VAL A 25 -5.22 13.35 -0.60
CA VAL A 25 -3.91 13.62 -0.01
C VAL A 25 -3.38 12.35 0.65
N THR A 26 -2.28 11.81 0.14
CA THR A 26 -1.58 10.62 0.66
C THR A 26 -0.61 10.99 1.77
N ALA A 27 -0.19 10.01 2.59
CA ALA A 27 0.72 10.25 3.72
C ALA A 27 2.02 11.02 3.34
N PRO A 28 2.71 10.70 2.22
CA PRO A 28 3.90 11.45 1.78
C PRO A 28 3.63 12.92 1.47
N GLU A 29 2.42 13.27 1.01
CA GLU A 29 2.05 14.66 0.66
C GLU A 29 1.63 15.47 1.90
N ILE A 30 1.33 14.80 3.02
CA ILE A 30 1.00 15.46 4.30
C ILE A 30 2.27 15.97 4.99
N SER A 31 3.33 15.16 5.02
CA SER A 31 4.56 15.55 5.70
C SER A 31 5.80 14.78 5.24
N GLN A 32 6.91 15.51 5.11
CA GLN A 32 8.25 14.92 4.94
C GLN A 32 8.62 13.96 6.07
N MET A 33 8.04 14.12 7.27
CA MET A 33 8.32 13.25 8.42
C MET A 33 8.01 11.78 8.10
N PHE A 34 6.97 11.52 7.31
CA PHE A 34 6.57 10.17 6.94
C PHE A 34 7.67 9.46 6.12
N GLY A 35 8.12 10.10 5.03
CA GLY A 35 9.18 9.54 4.19
C GLY A 35 10.54 9.48 4.89
N GLU A 36 10.84 10.45 5.76
CA GLU A 36 12.07 10.41 6.55
C GLU A 36 12.11 9.21 7.50
N LEU A 37 11.03 8.94 8.26
CA LEU A 37 10.98 7.82 9.19
C LEU A 37 11.04 6.46 8.48
N ILE A 38 10.40 6.33 7.33
CA ILE A 38 10.51 5.14 6.48
C ILE A 38 11.95 4.94 6.01
N GLY A 39 12.60 6.00 5.49
CA GLY A 39 14.00 5.94 5.07
C GLY A 39 14.93 5.57 6.22
N LEU A 40 14.71 6.12 7.42
CA LEU A 40 15.47 5.76 8.61
C LEU A 40 15.27 4.29 9.02
N TRP A 41 14.05 3.78 8.96
CA TRP A 41 13.74 2.37 9.23
C TRP A 41 14.47 1.44 8.25
N LEU A 42 14.47 1.78 6.95
CA LEU A 42 15.17 1.00 5.92
C LEU A 42 16.70 1.05 6.13
N ALA A 43 17.25 2.21 6.48
CA ALA A 43 18.67 2.35 6.80
C ALA A 43 19.08 1.51 8.00
N ASP A 44 18.27 1.51 9.06
CA ASP A 44 18.51 0.70 10.25
C ASP A 44 18.48 -0.80 9.94
N MET A 45 17.48 -1.28 9.18
CA MET A 45 17.41 -2.67 8.72
C MET A 45 18.66 -3.08 7.94
N TRP A 46 19.08 -2.27 6.96
CA TRP A 46 20.28 -2.53 6.15
C TRP A 46 21.57 -2.49 6.96
N ILE A 47 21.72 -1.55 7.89
CA ILE A 47 22.88 -1.47 8.79
C ILE A 47 22.99 -2.73 9.65
N ARG A 48 21.89 -3.13 10.29
CA ARG A 48 21.84 -4.30 11.17
C ARG A 48 21.98 -5.63 10.40
N ALA A 49 21.60 -5.64 9.12
CA ALA A 49 21.84 -6.74 8.20
C ALA A 49 23.29 -6.80 7.65
N GLY A 50 24.18 -5.90 8.07
CA GLY A 50 25.61 -5.97 7.72
C GLY A 50 26.04 -5.10 6.54
N ARG A 51 25.18 -4.18 6.07
CA ARG A 51 25.51 -3.19 5.02
C ARG A 51 25.91 -3.82 3.67
N THR A 52 25.20 -4.87 3.26
CA THR A 52 25.47 -5.57 1.99
C THR A 52 25.26 -4.65 0.79
N GLU A 53 26.17 -4.75 -0.19
CA GLU A 53 26.12 -4.04 -1.47
C GLU A 53 26.23 -5.04 -2.64
N PRO A 54 25.57 -4.80 -3.79
CA PRO A 54 24.69 -3.66 -4.07
C PRO A 54 23.38 -3.73 -3.26
N VAL A 55 22.78 -2.57 -2.97
CA VAL A 55 21.45 -2.47 -2.35
C VAL A 55 20.48 -1.67 -3.22
N HIS A 56 19.21 -2.08 -3.23
CA HIS A 56 18.15 -1.52 -4.07
C HIS A 56 17.01 -0.98 -3.22
N TYR A 57 16.58 0.25 -3.48
CA TYR A 57 15.31 0.79 -3.00
C TYR A 57 14.27 0.57 -4.08
N VAL A 58 13.16 -0.07 -3.73
CA VAL A 58 12.08 -0.36 -4.68
C VAL A 58 10.79 0.24 -4.17
N GLU A 59 10.12 1.08 -4.96
CA GLU A 59 8.80 1.63 -4.59
C GLU A 59 7.74 1.20 -5.60
N LEU A 60 6.66 0.60 -5.09
CA LEU A 60 5.49 0.22 -5.89
C LEU A 60 4.48 1.37 -5.88
N GLY A 61 4.14 1.90 -7.06
CA GLY A 61 3.22 3.03 -7.20
C GLY A 61 3.68 4.29 -6.46
N PRO A 62 4.84 4.88 -6.82
CA PRO A 62 5.45 5.97 -6.06
C PRO A 62 4.72 7.32 -6.16
N GLY A 63 3.62 7.39 -6.93
CA GLY A 63 2.85 8.62 -7.13
C GLY A 63 3.73 9.73 -7.70
N ARG A 64 3.98 10.79 -6.94
CA ARG A 64 4.86 11.90 -7.37
C ARG A 64 6.36 11.66 -7.10
N GLY A 65 6.72 10.56 -6.45
CA GLY A 65 8.10 10.28 -6.00
C GLY A 65 8.49 11.01 -4.71
N THR A 66 7.55 11.65 -4.02
CA THR A 66 7.78 12.39 -2.76
C THR A 66 8.35 11.51 -1.66
N LEU A 67 7.80 10.29 -1.51
CA LEU A 67 8.26 9.31 -0.54
C LEU A 67 9.69 8.86 -0.85
N ALA A 68 9.95 8.38 -2.07
CA ALA A 68 11.29 8.02 -2.54
C ALA A 68 12.32 9.13 -2.27
N ARG A 69 11.99 10.39 -2.59
CA ARG A 69 12.87 11.55 -2.39
C ARG A 69 13.23 11.73 -0.91
N ASP A 70 12.22 11.78 -0.04
CA ASP A 70 12.43 12.05 1.39
C ASP A 70 13.10 10.86 2.10
N ALA A 71 12.74 9.63 1.74
CA ALA A 71 13.41 8.41 2.21
C ALA A 71 14.88 8.38 1.78
N ALA A 72 15.18 8.62 0.51
CA ALA A 72 16.56 8.65 0.00
C ALA A 72 17.41 9.73 0.69
N ARG A 73 16.83 10.91 0.93
CA ARG A 73 17.48 11.98 1.67
C ARG A 73 17.81 11.57 3.11
N ALA A 74 16.91 10.87 3.78
CA ALA A 74 17.13 10.38 5.14
C ALA A 74 18.18 9.26 5.19
N MET A 75 18.07 8.26 4.31
CA MET A 75 18.99 7.12 4.20
C MET A 75 20.45 7.57 4.01
N ARG A 76 20.68 8.56 3.15
CA ARG A 76 22.02 9.10 2.85
C ARG A 76 22.78 9.57 4.09
N ARG A 77 22.09 10.08 5.11
CA ARG A 77 22.72 10.53 6.37
C ARG A 77 23.39 9.40 7.14
N TYR A 78 23.02 8.15 6.85
CA TYR A 78 23.54 6.94 7.48
C TYR A 78 24.37 6.09 6.51
N GLY A 79 24.76 6.65 5.36
CA GLY A 79 25.62 6.01 4.37
C GLY A 79 24.91 4.99 3.47
N LEU A 80 23.57 4.93 3.52
CA LEU A 80 22.78 4.11 2.60
C LEU A 80 22.41 4.93 1.36
N GLU A 81 22.98 4.56 0.21
CA GLU A 81 22.72 5.17 -1.10
C GLU A 81 22.31 4.11 -2.13
N PRO A 82 21.08 3.57 -2.03
CA PRO A 82 20.65 2.47 -2.87
C PRO A 82 20.39 2.94 -4.30
N LYS A 83 20.42 1.99 -5.25
CA LYS A 83 19.82 2.24 -6.57
C LYS A 83 18.31 2.36 -6.40
N LEU A 84 17.71 3.43 -6.94
CA LEU A 84 16.28 3.69 -6.83
C LEU A 84 15.53 3.10 -8.02
N HIS A 85 14.64 2.16 -7.74
CA HIS A 85 13.78 1.47 -8.68
C HIS A 85 12.32 1.82 -8.40
N LEU A 86 11.64 2.38 -9.39
CA LEU A 86 10.26 2.85 -9.28
C LEU A 86 9.36 2.01 -10.19
N VAL A 87 8.39 1.28 -9.63
CA VAL A 87 7.44 0.47 -10.40
C VAL A 87 6.19 1.32 -10.64
N GLU A 88 6.04 1.82 -11.87
CA GLU A 88 5.05 2.82 -12.25
C GLU A 88 4.60 2.59 -13.69
N GLY A 89 3.30 2.44 -13.95
CA GLY A 89 2.76 2.25 -15.30
C GLY A 89 2.51 3.55 -16.07
N SER A 90 2.37 4.68 -15.38
CA SER A 90 2.01 5.98 -15.97
C SER A 90 3.23 6.75 -16.46
N THR A 91 3.39 6.90 -17.77
CA THR A 91 4.46 7.70 -18.39
C THR A 91 4.53 9.12 -17.84
N ARG A 92 3.37 9.76 -17.60
CA ARG A 92 3.30 11.11 -17.06
C ARG A 92 3.88 11.19 -15.64
N LEU A 93 3.58 10.21 -14.79
CA LEU A 93 4.12 10.19 -13.43
C LEU A 93 5.61 9.87 -13.44
N ARG A 94 6.11 9.03 -14.36
CA ARG A 94 7.56 8.79 -14.53
C ARG A 94 8.33 10.09 -14.78
N ASP A 95 7.79 10.98 -15.61
CA ASP A 95 8.43 12.30 -15.87
C ASP A 95 8.49 13.15 -14.59
N VAL A 96 7.39 13.23 -13.82
CA VAL A 96 7.34 13.94 -12.53
C VAL A 96 8.30 13.32 -11.51
N GLN A 97 8.38 11.99 -11.46
CA GLN A 97 9.24 11.24 -10.56
C GLN A 97 10.73 11.49 -10.87
N LEU A 98 11.12 11.59 -12.14
CA LEU A 98 12.50 11.92 -12.54
C LEU A 98 12.93 13.33 -12.13
N GLU A 99 11.99 14.28 -12.05
CA GLU A 99 12.27 15.61 -11.51
C GLU A 99 12.53 15.57 -10.00
N GLN A 100 11.80 14.74 -9.25
CA GLN A 100 11.95 14.60 -7.80
C GLN A 100 13.15 13.74 -7.40
N VAL A 101 13.41 12.67 -8.15
CA VAL A 101 14.45 11.67 -7.88
C VAL A 101 15.28 11.45 -9.16
N PRO A 102 16.23 12.35 -9.46
CA PRO A 102 17.07 12.21 -10.63
C PRO A 102 17.86 10.90 -10.59
N GLY A 103 17.79 10.12 -11.67
CA GLY A 103 18.48 8.84 -11.79
C GLY A 103 17.67 7.61 -11.32
N ALA A 104 16.41 7.80 -10.92
CA ALA A 104 15.49 6.68 -10.70
C ALA A 104 15.31 5.83 -11.97
N ILE A 105 15.30 4.51 -11.80
CA ILE A 105 15.07 3.54 -12.87
C ILE A 105 13.60 3.11 -12.80
N HIS A 106 12.86 3.32 -13.88
CA HIS A 106 11.45 2.97 -13.94
C HIS A 106 11.24 1.55 -14.48
N HIS A 107 10.24 0.87 -13.92
CA HIS A 107 9.85 -0.48 -14.28
C HIS A 107 8.33 -0.55 -14.48
N ASP A 108 7.86 -1.38 -15.41
CA ASP A 108 6.42 -1.65 -15.57
C ASP A 108 5.89 -2.59 -14.48
N ASP A 109 6.74 -3.53 -14.05
CA ASP A 109 6.49 -4.49 -13.00
C ASP A 109 7.81 -4.88 -12.32
N LEU A 110 7.72 -5.73 -11.31
CA LEU A 110 8.90 -6.18 -10.57
C LEU A 110 9.87 -7.02 -11.42
N SER A 111 9.44 -7.67 -12.51
CA SER A 111 10.24 -8.68 -13.26
C SER A 111 11.58 -8.17 -13.78
N THR A 112 11.70 -6.86 -13.99
CA THR A 112 12.93 -6.20 -14.48
C THR A 112 13.77 -5.57 -13.37
N VAL A 113 13.30 -5.59 -12.13
CA VAL A 113 14.07 -5.16 -10.94
C VAL A 113 15.16 -6.20 -10.65
N PRO A 114 16.42 -5.78 -10.38
CA PRO A 114 17.55 -6.68 -10.13
C PRO A 114 17.28 -7.78 -9.08
N MET A 115 17.90 -8.94 -9.32
CA MET A 115 17.87 -10.13 -8.44
C MET A 115 19.19 -10.35 -7.66
N VAL A 116 20.10 -9.38 -7.69
CA VAL A 116 21.40 -9.44 -7.01
C VAL A 116 21.49 -8.30 -6.00
N GLY A 117 21.57 -8.65 -4.72
CA GLY A 117 21.68 -7.72 -3.60
C GLY A 117 20.34 -7.45 -2.92
N PRO A 118 20.34 -7.00 -1.65
CA PRO A 118 19.11 -6.83 -0.90
C PRO A 118 18.16 -5.80 -1.50
N VAL A 119 16.86 -6.08 -1.37
CA VAL A 119 15.79 -5.15 -1.73
C VAL A 119 15.16 -4.53 -0.50
N LEU A 120 15.12 -3.20 -0.47
CA LEU A 120 14.43 -2.36 0.50
C LEU A 120 13.17 -1.81 -0.17
N LEU A 121 12.04 -2.51 -0.01
CA LEU A 121 10.81 -2.22 -0.74
C LEU A 121 9.80 -1.43 0.09
N VAL A 122 9.12 -0.48 -0.56
CA VAL A 122 7.97 0.23 0.02
C VAL A 122 6.80 0.20 -0.95
N ALA A 123 5.60 -0.05 -0.43
CA ALA A 123 4.34 0.09 -1.14
C ALA A 123 3.38 0.85 -0.24
N ASN A 124 3.17 2.13 -0.52
CA ASN A 124 2.27 3.01 0.23
C ASN A 124 1.04 3.32 -0.61
N GLU A 125 -0.16 3.00 -0.12
CA GLU A 125 -1.43 3.26 -0.82
C GLU A 125 -1.37 2.71 -2.25
N PHE A 126 -0.92 1.45 -2.35
CA PHE A 126 -0.73 0.76 -3.62
C PHE A 126 -1.67 -0.43 -3.75
N LEU A 127 -1.91 -1.16 -2.64
CA LEU A 127 -2.66 -2.41 -2.69
C LEU A 127 -4.17 -2.16 -2.75
N ASP A 128 -4.63 -1.05 -2.18
CA ASP A 128 -6.01 -0.61 -2.20
C ASP A 128 -6.56 -0.25 -3.58
N ALA A 129 -5.70 0.26 -4.46
CA ALA A 129 -6.01 0.61 -5.83
C ALA A 129 -6.06 -0.63 -6.75
N LEU A 130 -5.63 -1.80 -6.26
CA LEU A 130 -5.63 -3.03 -7.04
C LEU A 130 -7.01 -3.67 -7.10
N PRO A 131 -7.37 -4.33 -8.24
CA PRO A 131 -8.72 -4.86 -8.42
C PRO A 131 -9.12 -5.93 -7.40
N VAL A 132 -10.24 -5.67 -6.70
CA VAL A 132 -10.87 -6.67 -5.83
C VAL A 132 -11.97 -7.45 -6.55
N ARG A 133 -12.24 -8.65 -6.03
CA ARG A 133 -13.40 -9.47 -6.34
C ARG A 133 -14.27 -9.56 -5.10
N GLN A 134 -15.55 -9.37 -5.25
CA GLN A 134 -16.54 -9.62 -4.22
C GLN A 134 -17.18 -10.98 -4.45
N LEU A 135 -17.26 -11.79 -3.39
CA LEU A 135 -18.05 -13.01 -3.36
C LEU A 135 -19.24 -12.79 -2.43
N VAL A 136 -20.43 -13.18 -2.86
CA VAL A 136 -21.67 -13.08 -2.11
C VAL A 136 -22.26 -14.45 -1.83
N ARG A 137 -22.68 -14.70 -0.59
CA ARG A 137 -23.42 -15.90 -0.21
C ARG A 137 -24.88 -15.75 -0.64
N THR A 138 -25.30 -16.50 -1.65
CA THR A 138 -26.71 -16.61 -2.07
C THR A 138 -27.34 -17.85 -1.45
N ASP A 139 -28.65 -18.08 -1.56
CA ASP A 139 -29.27 -19.34 -1.10
C ASP A 139 -28.70 -20.58 -1.82
N ALA A 140 -28.26 -20.42 -3.06
CA ALA A 140 -27.67 -21.48 -3.90
C ALA A 140 -26.14 -21.61 -3.76
N GLY A 141 -25.54 -21.08 -2.68
CA GLY A 141 -24.09 -21.11 -2.43
C GLY A 141 -23.39 -19.80 -2.77
N TRP A 142 -22.07 -19.82 -2.76
CA TRP A 142 -21.26 -18.63 -3.04
C TRP A 142 -21.19 -18.29 -4.53
N ARG A 143 -21.32 -17.01 -4.86
CA ARG A 143 -21.22 -16.47 -6.22
C ARG A 143 -20.29 -15.26 -6.26
N GLU A 144 -19.66 -15.01 -7.40
CA GLU A 144 -18.93 -13.77 -7.65
C GLU A 144 -19.95 -12.65 -7.90
N VAL A 145 -19.74 -11.45 -7.32
CA VAL A 145 -20.52 -10.26 -7.67
C VAL A 145 -20.01 -9.75 -9.01
N MET A 146 -20.93 -9.61 -9.96
CA MET A 146 -20.68 -9.17 -11.32
C MET A 146 -21.31 -7.80 -11.53
N VAL A 147 -20.77 -7.04 -12.48
CA VAL A 147 -21.38 -5.79 -12.95
C VAL A 147 -22.14 -6.07 -14.25
N ALA A 148 -23.43 -5.76 -14.26
CA ALA A 148 -24.31 -5.88 -15.42
C ALA A 148 -24.86 -4.51 -15.84
N VAL A 149 -25.43 -4.44 -17.04
CA VAL A 149 -26.16 -3.25 -17.51
C VAL A 149 -27.64 -3.49 -17.25
N GLY A 150 -28.25 -2.63 -16.43
CA GLY A 150 -29.67 -2.64 -16.14
C GLY A 150 -30.52 -2.19 -17.33
N GLU A 151 -31.84 -2.32 -17.21
CA GLU A 151 -32.80 -1.96 -18.27
C GLU A 151 -32.75 -0.46 -18.65
N ASP A 152 -32.33 0.38 -17.73
CA ASP A 152 -32.14 1.83 -17.91
C ASP A 152 -30.73 2.21 -18.42
N GLY A 153 -29.91 1.22 -18.77
CA GLY A 153 -28.55 1.41 -19.26
C GLY A 153 -27.51 1.70 -18.17
N ARG A 154 -27.88 1.71 -16.88
CA ARG A 154 -26.94 1.93 -15.77
C ARG A 154 -26.27 0.64 -15.33
N PHE A 155 -25.07 0.74 -14.77
CA PHE A 155 -24.40 -0.40 -14.15
C PHE A 155 -25.09 -0.80 -12.84
N VAL A 156 -25.26 -2.10 -12.64
CA VAL A 156 -25.84 -2.70 -11.44
C VAL A 156 -25.03 -3.93 -11.01
N GLU A 157 -24.97 -4.17 -9.71
CA GLU A 157 -24.41 -5.40 -9.16
C GLU A 157 -25.40 -6.57 -9.34
N THR A 158 -24.87 -7.73 -9.70
CA THR A 158 -25.65 -8.97 -9.80
C THR A 158 -24.82 -10.18 -9.39
N ALA A 159 -25.48 -11.23 -8.90
CA ALA A 159 -24.78 -12.48 -8.61
C ALA A 159 -24.42 -13.22 -9.90
N GLY A 160 -23.16 -13.60 -10.04
CA GLY A 160 -22.67 -14.42 -11.14
C GLY A 160 -23.25 -15.84 -11.11
N GLN A 161 -23.19 -16.51 -12.25
CA GLN A 161 -23.79 -17.85 -12.41
C GLN A 161 -22.86 -18.99 -11.94
N ARG A 162 -21.55 -18.76 -11.87
CA ARG A 162 -20.57 -19.80 -11.49
C ARG A 162 -20.51 -19.98 -9.97
N PRO A 163 -20.50 -21.21 -9.44
CA PRO A 163 -20.23 -21.45 -8.03
C PRO A 163 -18.81 -21.01 -7.66
N MET A 164 -18.65 -20.38 -6.50
CA MET A 164 -17.36 -19.85 -6.01
C MET A 164 -16.95 -20.44 -4.66
N ASP A 165 -17.64 -21.48 -4.18
CA ASP A 165 -17.44 -22.10 -2.86
C ASP A 165 -16.00 -22.60 -2.64
N SER A 166 -15.31 -23.00 -3.72
CA SER A 166 -13.89 -23.41 -3.67
C SER A 166 -12.92 -22.25 -3.47
N ALA A 167 -13.31 -21.02 -3.79
CA ALA A 167 -12.51 -19.81 -3.62
C ALA A 167 -12.72 -19.15 -2.25
N VAL A 168 -13.68 -19.64 -1.47
CA VAL A 168 -14.01 -19.12 -0.14
C VAL A 168 -13.21 -19.87 0.92
N PRO A 169 -12.60 -19.17 1.89
CA PRO A 169 -11.94 -19.82 3.04
C PRO A 169 -12.91 -20.77 3.75
N GLU A 170 -12.41 -21.94 4.16
CA GLU A 170 -13.24 -22.99 4.77
C GLU A 170 -14.07 -22.46 5.95
N ALA A 171 -13.46 -21.66 6.83
CA ALA A 171 -14.10 -21.03 7.98
C ALA A 171 -15.28 -20.08 7.63
N ARG A 172 -15.46 -19.72 6.35
CA ARG A 172 -16.50 -18.80 5.88
C ARG A 172 -17.54 -19.48 4.99
N ARG A 173 -17.39 -20.76 4.64
CA ARG A 173 -18.31 -21.44 3.70
C ARG A 173 -19.77 -21.41 4.18
N ASP A 174 -19.98 -21.57 5.48
CA ASP A 174 -21.30 -21.61 6.11
C ASP A 174 -21.83 -20.24 6.57
N ALA A 175 -21.27 -19.14 6.06
CA ALA A 175 -21.77 -17.81 6.39
C ALA A 175 -23.25 -17.63 5.98
N PRO A 176 -24.01 -16.73 6.64
CA PRO A 176 -25.40 -16.45 6.28
C PRO A 176 -25.55 -15.91 4.86
N ALA A 177 -26.71 -16.15 4.22
CA ALA A 177 -27.06 -15.51 2.96
C ALA A 177 -27.00 -13.97 3.07
N GLY A 178 -26.54 -13.33 2.00
CA GLY A 178 -26.24 -11.89 1.95
C GLY A 178 -24.83 -11.52 2.45
N THR A 179 -24.07 -12.46 3.04
CA THR A 179 -22.67 -12.19 3.41
C THR A 179 -21.84 -11.88 2.17
N VAL A 180 -21.11 -10.78 2.19
CA VAL A 180 -20.11 -10.42 1.17
C VAL A 180 -18.71 -10.56 1.75
N ILE A 181 -17.79 -11.11 0.96
CA ILE A 181 -16.35 -11.10 1.26
C ILE A 181 -15.58 -10.58 0.06
N GLU A 182 -14.45 -9.95 0.32
CA GLU A 182 -13.57 -9.40 -0.71
C GLU A 182 -12.27 -10.20 -0.78
N THR A 183 -11.75 -10.37 -1.99
CA THR A 183 -10.45 -10.99 -2.26
C THR A 183 -9.73 -10.17 -3.33
N SER A 184 -8.41 -10.05 -3.25
CA SER A 184 -7.62 -9.37 -4.28
C SER A 184 -6.56 -10.31 -4.85
N PRO A 185 -6.84 -11.01 -5.95
CA PRO A 185 -5.82 -11.81 -6.63
C PRO A 185 -4.61 -11.00 -7.09
N ALA A 186 -4.80 -9.72 -7.42
CA ALA A 186 -3.73 -8.81 -7.81
C ALA A 186 -2.80 -8.50 -6.62
N SER A 187 -3.35 -8.08 -5.47
CA SER A 187 -2.56 -7.85 -4.25
C SER A 187 -1.86 -9.13 -3.80
N ALA A 188 -2.53 -10.27 -3.91
CA ALA A 188 -1.95 -11.58 -3.59
C ALA A 188 -0.75 -11.94 -4.49
N ALA A 189 -0.83 -11.67 -5.80
CA ALA A 189 0.25 -11.94 -6.74
C ALA A 189 1.47 -11.05 -6.47
N ILE A 190 1.26 -9.73 -6.24
CA ILE A 190 2.33 -8.80 -5.88
C ILE A 190 3.03 -9.25 -4.59
N LEU A 191 2.25 -9.56 -3.56
CA LEU A 191 2.84 -9.95 -2.29
C LEU A 191 3.58 -11.29 -2.38
N PHE A 192 3.06 -12.24 -3.16
CA PHE A 192 3.74 -13.51 -3.43
C PHE A 192 5.08 -13.29 -4.14
N GLU A 193 5.14 -12.38 -5.12
CA GLU A 193 6.40 -12.04 -5.79
C GLU A 193 7.38 -11.35 -4.83
N VAL A 194 6.94 -10.33 -4.08
CA VAL A 194 7.79 -9.60 -3.14
C VAL A 194 8.35 -10.55 -2.07
N ALA A 195 7.51 -11.40 -1.49
CA ALA A 195 7.95 -12.38 -0.50
C ALA A 195 8.99 -13.36 -1.09
N GLY A 196 8.80 -13.80 -2.33
CA GLY A 196 9.78 -14.63 -3.05
C GLY A 196 11.10 -13.93 -3.30
N ARG A 197 11.09 -12.62 -3.59
CA ARG A 197 12.30 -11.81 -3.72
C ARG A 197 13.04 -11.71 -2.39
N LEU A 198 12.35 -11.35 -1.31
CA LEU A 198 12.96 -11.25 0.02
C LEU A 198 13.62 -12.58 0.42
N ALA A 199 12.95 -13.71 0.18
CA ALA A 199 13.51 -15.03 0.47
C ALA A 199 14.71 -15.41 -0.42
N ALA A 200 14.81 -14.87 -1.63
CA ALA A 200 15.82 -15.27 -2.62
C ALA A 200 17.07 -14.38 -2.64
N GLN A 201 16.93 -13.09 -2.31
CA GLN A 201 18.01 -12.11 -2.45
C GLN A 201 18.14 -11.16 -1.26
N ASP A 202 17.58 -11.52 -0.11
CA ASP A 202 17.60 -10.73 1.10
C ASP A 202 16.82 -9.40 1.00
N GLY A 203 16.59 -8.77 2.15
CA GLY A 203 15.96 -7.46 2.23
C GLY A 203 14.79 -7.35 3.20
N ALA A 204 14.08 -6.23 3.08
CA ALA A 204 12.89 -5.92 3.86
C ALA A 204 11.86 -5.19 3.00
N ALA A 205 10.59 -5.30 3.37
CA ALA A 205 9.50 -4.59 2.71
C ALA A 205 8.52 -3.97 3.71
N LEU A 206 7.99 -2.81 3.37
CA LEU A 206 6.88 -2.16 4.07
C LEU A 206 5.68 -2.04 3.13
N PHE A 207 4.53 -2.52 3.58
CA PHE A 207 3.24 -2.28 2.94
C PHE A 207 2.40 -1.41 3.88
N ILE A 208 2.01 -0.23 3.40
CA ILE A 208 1.28 0.77 4.19
C ILE A 208 -0.01 1.10 3.46
N ASP A 209 -1.13 0.73 4.05
CA ASP A 209 -2.42 0.88 3.39
C ASP A 209 -3.57 0.85 4.40
N TYR A 210 -4.75 1.34 4.00
CA TYR A 210 -5.94 1.20 4.85
C TYR A 210 -6.51 -0.20 4.75
N GLY A 211 -6.80 -0.78 5.90
CA GLY A 211 -7.10 -2.20 5.95
C GLY A 211 -7.48 -2.73 7.30
N TYR A 212 -7.62 -4.04 7.35
CA TYR A 212 -8.03 -4.80 8.53
C TYR A 212 -7.23 -6.10 8.64
N ARG A 213 -7.26 -6.72 9.82
CA ARG A 213 -6.49 -7.95 10.13
C ARG A 213 -7.41 -9.18 10.13
N GLY A 214 -8.02 -9.46 8.98
CA GLY A 214 -8.91 -10.60 8.77
C GLY A 214 -10.32 -10.45 9.36
N GLY A 215 -11.18 -11.43 9.08
CA GLY A 215 -12.49 -11.59 9.74
C GLY A 215 -13.59 -10.61 9.31
N ARG A 216 -13.31 -9.63 8.44
CA ARG A 216 -14.32 -8.67 7.97
C ARG A 216 -15.30 -9.31 6.98
N SER A 217 -16.56 -8.89 7.04
CA SER A 217 -17.60 -9.13 6.04
C SER A 217 -18.14 -7.78 5.55
N GLY A 218 -18.74 -7.77 4.36
CA GLY A 218 -19.31 -6.58 3.75
C GLY A 218 -18.35 -5.94 2.74
N SER A 219 -18.93 -5.11 1.86
CA SER A 219 -18.17 -4.34 0.87
C SER A 219 -17.31 -3.29 1.56
N THR A 220 -16.04 -3.22 1.17
CA THR A 220 -15.15 -2.11 1.48
C THR A 220 -14.84 -1.25 0.27
N LEU A 221 -15.27 -1.68 -0.92
CA LEU A 221 -15.18 -0.93 -2.17
C LEU A 221 -15.84 0.45 -2.01
N GLN A 222 -15.03 1.47 -2.28
CA GLN A 222 -15.40 2.87 -2.17
C GLN A 222 -15.05 3.59 -3.46
N ALA A 223 -15.78 4.67 -3.70
CA ALA A 223 -15.52 5.60 -4.79
C ALA A 223 -15.44 7.00 -4.23
N VAL A 224 -14.44 7.76 -4.63
CA VAL A 224 -14.27 9.14 -4.19
C VAL A 224 -13.91 10.03 -5.37
N ARG A 225 -14.39 11.27 -5.29
CA ARG A 225 -14.18 12.34 -6.26
C ARG A 225 -14.12 13.67 -5.54
N GLY A 226 -13.04 14.44 -5.71
CA GLY A 226 -12.86 15.74 -5.08
C GLY A 226 -13.10 15.71 -3.57
N HIS A 227 -12.48 14.75 -2.87
CA HIS A 227 -12.60 14.54 -1.42
C HIS A 227 -14.03 14.22 -0.92
N ARG A 228 -14.93 13.76 -1.80
CA ARG A 228 -16.30 13.37 -1.46
C ARG A 228 -16.62 11.97 -1.95
N LYS A 229 -17.42 11.25 -1.16
CA LYS A 229 -17.95 9.93 -1.56
C LYS A 229 -18.79 10.06 -2.84
N ALA A 230 -18.49 9.21 -3.81
CA ALA A 230 -19.25 9.04 -5.04
C ALA A 230 -19.87 7.63 -5.08
N GLY A 231 -20.79 7.40 -6.01
CA GLY A 231 -21.23 6.06 -6.37
C GLY A 231 -20.19 5.35 -7.22
N VAL A 232 -19.97 4.06 -6.96
CA VAL A 232 -19.02 3.20 -7.71
C VAL A 232 -19.28 3.21 -9.22
N PHE A 233 -20.54 3.42 -9.62
CA PHE A 233 -20.99 3.42 -11.02
C PHE A 233 -21.32 4.80 -11.59
N ASP A 234 -21.12 5.89 -10.83
CA ASP A 234 -21.61 7.22 -11.23
C ASP A 234 -20.86 7.80 -12.44
N ALA A 235 -19.52 7.63 -12.48
CA ALA A 235 -18.67 8.10 -13.57
C ALA A 235 -17.44 7.18 -13.72
N PRO A 236 -17.61 5.99 -14.35
CA PRO A 236 -16.52 5.02 -14.53
C PRO A 236 -15.31 5.66 -15.21
N GLY A 237 -14.12 5.46 -14.65
CA GLY A 237 -12.88 6.07 -15.14
C GLY A 237 -12.64 7.52 -14.74
N GLU A 238 -13.60 8.16 -14.06
CA GLU A 238 -13.46 9.54 -13.57
C GLU A 238 -13.60 9.68 -12.04
N VAL A 239 -13.75 8.55 -11.36
CA VAL A 239 -13.73 8.42 -9.91
C VAL A 239 -12.65 7.40 -9.55
N ASP A 240 -11.95 7.67 -8.45
CA ASP A 240 -11.01 6.71 -7.91
C ASP A 240 -11.79 5.62 -7.18
N LEU A 241 -11.47 4.36 -7.48
CA LEU A 241 -12.06 3.21 -6.82
C LEU A 241 -11.01 2.52 -5.96
N SER A 242 -11.41 2.18 -4.75
CA SER A 242 -10.47 1.73 -3.76
C SER A 242 -11.11 0.76 -2.77
N ALA A 243 -10.33 -0.14 -2.19
CA ALA A 243 -10.84 -1.16 -1.27
C ALA A 243 -9.85 -1.42 -0.14
N HIS A 244 -10.36 -1.79 1.03
CA HIS A 244 -9.52 -2.05 2.20
C HIS A 244 -8.71 -3.34 2.01
N VAL A 245 -7.44 -3.30 2.42
CA VAL A 245 -6.53 -4.45 2.37
C VAL A 245 -6.82 -5.44 3.51
N ASP A 246 -6.96 -6.74 3.18
CA ASP A 246 -6.94 -7.82 4.16
C ASP A 246 -5.50 -8.22 4.49
N PHE A 247 -4.93 -7.57 5.50
CA PHE A 247 -3.56 -7.84 5.92
C PHE A 247 -3.38 -9.25 6.47
N ALA A 248 -4.42 -9.90 7.04
CA ALA A 248 -4.28 -11.27 7.52
C ALA A 248 -4.06 -12.23 6.35
N GLN A 249 -4.77 -12.04 5.24
CA GLN A 249 -4.53 -12.80 4.01
C GLN A 249 -3.12 -12.53 3.47
N MET A 250 -2.68 -11.27 3.47
CA MET A 250 -1.35 -10.89 3.00
C MET A 250 -0.26 -11.58 3.83
N GLU A 251 -0.34 -11.55 5.15
CA GLU A 251 0.65 -12.24 6.00
C GLU A 251 0.74 -13.75 5.70
N GLN A 252 -0.38 -14.42 5.41
CA GLN A 252 -0.36 -15.85 5.05
C GLN A 252 0.38 -16.09 3.73
N ILE A 253 0.17 -15.23 2.74
CA ILE A 253 0.85 -15.31 1.43
C ILE A 253 2.35 -15.10 1.61
N ALA A 254 2.76 -14.09 2.38
CA ALA A 254 4.18 -13.82 2.66
C ALA A 254 4.86 -15.04 3.30
N ARG A 255 4.24 -15.62 4.34
CA ARG A 255 4.75 -16.85 5.01
C ARG A 255 4.82 -18.04 4.06
N SER A 256 3.83 -18.21 3.19
CA SER A 256 3.80 -19.31 2.21
C SER A 256 4.99 -19.29 1.23
N ARG A 257 5.65 -18.14 1.09
CA ARG A 257 6.80 -17.94 0.21
C ARG A 257 8.13 -17.79 0.95
N GLY A 258 8.14 -18.02 2.26
CA GLY A 258 9.35 -18.03 3.09
C GLY A 258 9.80 -16.67 3.58
N ALA A 259 9.06 -15.59 3.30
CA ALA A 259 9.35 -14.30 3.94
C ALA A 259 8.88 -14.31 5.40
N ARG A 260 9.68 -13.66 6.26
CA ARG A 260 9.33 -13.42 7.66
C ARG A 260 8.35 -12.26 7.73
N VAL A 261 7.24 -12.46 8.42
CA VAL A 261 6.29 -11.39 8.74
C VAL A 261 6.72 -10.78 10.06
N LEU A 262 7.22 -9.54 10.04
CA LEU A 262 7.61 -8.80 11.24
C LEU A 262 6.37 -8.45 12.09
N GLY A 263 5.27 -8.14 11.41
CA GLY A 263 3.97 -7.89 12.02
C GLY A 263 3.14 -6.93 11.18
N THR A 264 1.89 -6.77 11.58
CA THR A 264 0.99 -5.74 11.07
C THR A 264 0.47 -4.93 12.24
N VAL A 265 0.75 -3.63 12.25
CA VAL A 265 0.43 -2.69 13.33
C VAL A 265 -0.32 -1.48 12.77
N GLU A 266 -0.92 -0.69 13.64
CA GLU A 266 -1.53 0.58 13.25
C GLU A 266 -0.45 1.62 12.88
N GLN A 267 -0.71 2.43 11.87
CA GLN A 267 0.24 3.43 11.39
C GLN A 267 0.64 4.41 12.50
N GLY A 268 -0.33 4.87 13.28
CA GLY A 268 -0.07 5.82 14.36
C GLY A 268 0.81 5.24 15.45
N GLU A 269 0.63 3.96 15.80
CA GLU A 269 1.50 3.27 16.76
C GLU A 269 2.91 3.10 16.20
N TRP A 270 3.03 2.68 14.94
CA TRP A 270 4.31 2.48 14.28
C TRP A 270 5.12 3.78 14.17
N LEU A 271 4.52 4.85 13.67
CA LEU A 271 5.20 6.15 13.55
C LEU A 271 5.60 6.74 14.91
N ARG A 272 4.79 6.55 15.96
CA ARG A 272 5.18 6.92 17.33
C ARG A 272 6.39 6.11 17.80
N ALA A 273 6.42 4.81 17.54
CA ALA A 273 7.57 3.96 17.88
C ALA A 273 8.86 4.36 17.14
N LEU A 274 8.75 4.96 15.95
CA LEU A 274 9.89 5.51 15.20
C LEU A 274 10.31 6.93 15.62
N GLY A 275 9.59 7.56 16.54
CA GLY A 275 9.94 8.89 17.06
C GLY A 275 9.44 10.06 16.20
N ILE A 276 8.22 9.96 15.65
CA ILE A 276 7.62 11.07 14.87
C ILE A 276 7.41 12.34 15.68
N ALA A 277 7.21 12.25 17.00
CA ALA A 277 7.05 13.42 17.87
C ALA A 277 8.37 14.20 17.94
N GLU A 278 9.47 13.51 18.21
CA GLU A 278 10.82 14.05 18.26
C GLU A 278 11.21 14.66 16.91
N ARG A 279 10.80 14.02 15.81
CA ARG A 279 11.08 14.56 14.48
C ARG A 279 10.29 15.83 14.20
N ALA A 280 9.02 15.90 14.61
CA ALA A 280 8.19 17.09 14.50
C ALA A 280 8.79 18.25 15.30
N ASP A 281 9.22 17.99 16.54
CA ASP A 281 9.82 18.98 17.43
C ASP A 281 11.13 19.52 16.84
N ALA A 282 12.01 18.65 16.32
CA ALA A 282 13.26 19.08 15.69
C ALA A 282 13.03 19.94 14.44
N LEU A 283 11.99 19.64 13.63
CA LEU A 283 11.63 20.46 12.47
C LEU A 283 11.03 21.80 12.91
N ALA A 284 10.23 21.82 13.98
CA ALA A 284 9.64 23.03 14.54
C ALA A 284 10.69 23.95 15.18
N GLU A 285 11.72 23.39 15.82
CA GLU A 285 12.85 24.16 16.35
C GLU A 285 13.64 24.82 15.22
N PHE A 286 13.89 24.09 14.13
CA PHE A 286 14.61 24.60 12.97
C PHE A 286 13.82 25.67 12.20
N ALA A 287 12.49 25.49 12.08
CA ALA A 287 11.61 26.41 11.38
C ALA A 287 10.35 26.75 12.21
N PRO A 288 10.47 27.61 13.24
CA PRO A 288 9.38 27.91 14.17
C PRO A 288 8.11 28.45 13.52
N GLN A 289 8.24 29.15 12.38
CA GLN A 289 7.11 29.65 11.60
C GLN A 289 6.21 28.54 11.02
N HIS A 290 6.70 27.29 10.98
CA HIS A 290 5.95 26.12 10.50
C HIS A 290 5.51 25.18 11.63
N ALA A 291 5.78 25.51 12.91
CA ALA A 291 5.54 24.62 14.04
C ALA A 291 4.10 24.10 14.11
N GLU A 292 3.10 24.97 13.96
CA GLU A 292 1.70 24.53 13.98
C GLU A 292 1.33 23.64 12.80
N ALA A 293 1.87 23.90 11.62
CA ALA A 293 1.62 23.09 10.43
C ALA A 293 2.24 21.69 10.60
N LEU A 294 3.45 21.62 11.16
CA LEU A 294 4.13 20.36 11.50
C LEU A 294 3.36 19.57 12.55
N ALA A 295 2.85 20.22 13.59
CA ALA A 295 2.01 19.58 14.60
C ALA A 295 0.73 18.99 13.99
N ARG A 296 -0.01 19.77 13.19
CA ARG A 296 -1.21 19.27 12.50
C ARG A 296 -0.91 18.12 11.54
N ALA A 297 0.22 18.17 10.84
CA ALA A 297 0.63 17.12 9.93
C ALA A 297 1.01 15.82 10.67
N ARG A 298 1.71 15.93 11.81
CA ARG A 298 1.97 14.80 12.71
C ARG A 298 0.65 14.19 13.19
N ASP A 299 -0.23 15.00 13.77
CA ASP A 299 -1.50 14.56 14.36
C ASP A 299 -2.37 13.85 13.31
N ARG A 300 -2.46 14.40 12.09
CA ARG A 300 -3.14 13.75 10.96
C ARG A 300 -2.59 12.35 10.64
N LEU A 301 -1.28 12.14 10.75
CA LEU A 301 -0.63 10.85 10.46
C LEU A 301 -0.81 9.81 11.59
N VAL A 302 -0.98 10.25 12.84
CA VAL A 302 -0.91 9.35 14.01
C VAL A 302 -2.19 9.22 14.83
N ASP A 303 -3.11 10.17 14.73
CA ASP A 303 -4.33 10.15 15.54
C ASP A 303 -5.33 9.13 15.02
N ALA A 304 -6.02 8.46 15.96
CA ALA A 304 -6.88 7.31 15.67
C ALA A 304 -8.08 7.66 14.80
N ASP A 305 -8.67 8.84 15.01
CA ASP A 305 -9.78 9.39 14.21
C ASP A 305 -9.33 9.95 12.85
N GLN A 306 -8.03 9.88 12.56
CA GLN A 306 -7.39 10.33 11.32
C GLN A 306 -6.82 9.11 10.58
N MET A 307 -5.52 9.12 10.26
CA MET A 307 -4.86 8.00 9.58
C MET A 307 -4.34 6.94 10.54
N GLY A 308 -4.20 7.27 11.83
CA GLY A 308 -3.46 6.48 12.81
C GLY A 308 -3.98 5.05 12.98
N GLU A 309 -5.29 4.90 13.14
CA GLU A 309 -5.94 3.59 13.32
C GLU A 309 -6.34 2.99 11.97
N LEU A 310 -6.86 3.79 11.02
CA LEU A 310 -7.36 3.29 9.74
C LEU A 310 -6.26 2.62 8.91
N PHE A 311 -5.08 3.24 8.83
CA PHE A 311 -3.93 2.72 8.11
C PHE A 311 -3.19 1.68 8.94
N LYS A 312 -2.71 0.65 8.26
CA LYS A 312 -1.85 -0.38 8.83
C LYS A 312 -0.50 -0.36 8.14
N VAL A 313 0.53 -0.71 8.90
CA VAL A 313 1.88 -0.94 8.41
C VAL A 313 2.17 -2.43 8.60
N MET A 314 2.41 -3.13 7.51
CA MET A 314 2.88 -4.51 7.51
C MET A 314 4.36 -4.54 7.12
N GLY A 315 5.19 -5.09 8.01
CA GLY A 315 6.61 -5.29 7.78
C GLY A 315 6.92 -6.72 7.39
N LEU A 316 7.71 -6.89 6.33
CA LEU A 316 8.27 -8.16 5.90
C LEU A 316 9.80 -8.10 5.89
N ALA A 317 10.44 -9.23 6.10
CA ALA A 317 11.89 -9.38 6.01
C ALA A 317 12.27 -10.73 5.39
N ALA A 318 13.48 -10.81 4.85
CA ALA A 318 14.10 -12.09 4.51
C ALA A 318 14.28 -12.98 5.76
N PRO A 319 14.44 -14.31 5.61
CA PRO A 319 14.55 -15.25 6.74
C PRO A 319 15.58 -14.86 7.79
N ASP A 320 16.78 -14.42 7.34
CA ASP A 320 17.91 -14.12 8.22
C ASP A 320 18.09 -12.59 8.45
N TRP A 321 17.11 -11.79 8.04
CA TRP A 321 17.15 -10.34 8.25
C TRP A 321 16.65 -9.93 9.64
N PRO A 322 17.16 -8.80 10.19
CA PRO A 322 16.83 -8.35 11.53
C PRO A 322 15.33 -8.05 11.69
N ASP A 323 14.85 -8.04 12.93
CA ASP A 323 13.52 -7.50 13.24
C ASP A 323 13.50 -5.97 13.06
N GLY A 324 12.35 -5.40 12.70
CA GLY A 324 12.18 -3.96 12.53
C GLY A 324 11.60 -3.28 13.77
N VAL A 325 12.08 -2.08 14.10
CA VAL A 325 11.46 -1.25 15.16
C VAL A 325 10.00 -0.97 14.80
N GLY A 326 9.14 -0.92 15.83
CA GLY A 326 7.71 -0.66 15.69
C GLY A 326 6.86 -1.90 15.40
N PHE A 327 7.47 -3.08 15.27
CA PHE A 327 6.76 -4.36 15.14
C PHE A 327 6.88 -5.18 16.43
N PRO A 328 5.93 -6.09 16.71
CA PRO A 328 6.04 -7.02 17.82
C PRO A 328 7.29 -7.90 17.66
N ALA A 329 7.92 -8.27 18.76
CA ALA A 329 9.03 -9.22 18.74
C ALA A 329 8.58 -10.56 18.15
N ALA A 330 9.43 -11.19 17.33
CA ALA A 330 9.16 -12.51 16.79
C ALA A 330 8.97 -13.52 17.95
N THR A 331 7.78 -14.13 18.03
CA THR A 331 7.52 -15.30 18.87
C THR A 331 7.97 -16.58 18.21
#